data_AF-A0A0M3KIS6-F1
#
_entry.id   AF-A0A0M3KIS6-F1
#
_cell.length_a   1.000
_cell.length_b   1.000
_cell.length_c   1.000
_cell.angle_alpha   90.00
_cell.angle_beta   90.00
_cell.angle_gamma   90.00
#
_symmetry.space_group_name_H-M   'P 1'
#
loop_
_entity.id
_entity.type
_entity.pdbx_description
1 polymer ?
#
loop_
_entity_poly.entity_id
_entity_poly.type
_entity_poly.pdbx_seq_one_letter_code
_entity_poly.pdbx_strand_id
1 'polypeptide(L)'
;MAAASLFTAIYLAVIYRLTINLTELPYSNELRRPGSTEFFNANDQIVKSFQHLLRRIPGHHEASVLGYRYHQVVGTLATVDIYSDRP
;
A
#
# COMPACT_ATOMS: atom_id res chain seq x y z
N MET A 1 41.65 17.81 14.73
CA MET A 1 40.98 18.33 13.51
C MET A 1 40.95 17.15 12.53
N ALA A 2 39.83 16.63 12.02
CA ALA A 2 38.52 17.21 11.74
C ALA A 2 37.40 16.22 12.14
N ALA A 3 36.40 16.72 12.86
CA ALA A 3 35.12 16.07 13.07
C ALA A 3 34.10 16.76 12.16
N ALA A 4 33.89 16.18 10.98
CA ALA A 4 32.82 16.39 10.00
C ALA A 4 33.33 15.75 8.69
N SER A 5 32.66 14.82 8.02
CA SER A 5 31.22 14.74 7.87
C SER A 5 30.75 13.29 7.77
N LEU A 6 30.18 12.80 8.87
CA LEU A 6 29.13 11.79 8.80
C LEU A 6 27.87 12.54 8.35
N PHE A 7 27.81 12.97 7.08
CA PHE A 7 26.52 13.32 6.47
C PHE A 7 25.72 12.03 6.43
N THR A 8 25.09 11.74 7.56
CA THR A 8 24.00 10.81 7.70
C THR A 8 22.96 11.29 6.70
N ALA A 9 22.91 10.62 5.55
CA ALA A 9 21.77 10.72 4.67
C ALA A 9 20.60 10.10 5.45
N ILE A 10 19.89 10.94 6.21
CA ILE A 10 18.64 10.58 6.84
C ILE A 10 17.64 10.48 5.69
N TYR A 11 17.56 9.31 5.08
CA TYR A 11 16.45 8.98 4.19
C TYR A 11 15.20 8.83 5.06
N LEU A 12 14.38 9.87 5.08
CA LEU A 12 13.06 9.84 5.70
C LEU A 12 12.14 9.00 4.82
N ALA A 13 11.93 7.74 5.21
CA ALA A 13 10.86 6.93 4.66
C ALA A 13 9.51 7.43 5.22
N VAL A 14 8.59 7.80 4.32
CA VAL A 14 7.23 8.20 4.68
C VAL A 14 6.29 7.06 4.33
N ILE A 15 5.47 6.64 5.29
CA ILE A 15 4.43 5.62 5.07
C ILE A 15 3.07 6.31 5.09
N TYR A 16 2.38 6.31 3.95
CA TYR A 16 0.99 6.74 3.86
C TYR A 16 0.09 5.51 4.00
N ARG A 17 -0.74 5.48 5.04
CA ARG A 17 -1.74 4.42 5.23
C ARG A 17 -3.11 4.91 4.79
N LEU A 18 -3.68 4.22 3.80
CA LEU A 18 -4.97 4.53 3.22
C LEU A 18 -5.94 3.38 3.46
N THR A 19 -7.21 3.71 3.73
CA THR A 19 -8.30 2.75 3.65
C THR A 19 -9.18 3.14 2.46
N ILE A 20 -9.24 2.27 1.46
CA ILE A 20 -10.02 2.49 0.25
C ILE A 20 -11.23 1.58 0.23
N ASN A 21 -12.34 2.10 -0.28
CA ASN A 21 -13.53 1.31 -0.54
C ASN A 21 -13.47 0.70 -1.95
N LEU A 22 -13.65 -0.60 -2.05
CA LEU A 22 -13.68 -1.37 -3.29
C LEU A 22 -15.10 -1.89 -3.50
N THR A 23 -15.97 -1.02 -4.03
CA THR A 23 -17.41 -1.28 -4.18
C THR A 23 -17.72 -2.46 -5.09
N GLU A 24 -16.85 -2.76 -6.04
CA GLU A 24 -17.02 -3.86 -7.01
C GLU A 24 -16.35 -5.16 -6.58
N LEU A 25 -15.66 -5.18 -5.43
CA LEU A 25 -15.03 -6.38 -4.87
C LEU A 25 -15.91 -6.97 -3.76
N PRO A 26 -16.60 -8.10 -3.97
CA PRO A 26 -17.39 -8.74 -2.92
C PRO A 26 -16.48 -9.22 -1.78
N TYR A 27 -16.93 -9.05 -0.53
CA TYR A 27 -16.18 -9.57 0.60
C TYR A 27 -16.44 -11.06 0.78
N SER A 28 -15.41 -11.89 0.66
CA SER A 28 -15.49 -13.34 0.77
C SER A 28 -14.67 -13.89 1.94
N ASN A 29 -14.89 -15.17 2.27
CA ASN A 29 -14.06 -15.88 3.24
C ASN A 29 -12.62 -16.11 2.73
N GLU A 30 -12.43 -16.25 1.42
CA GLU A 30 -11.09 -16.37 0.84
C GLU A 30 -10.37 -15.03 0.89
N LEU A 31 -11.04 -13.93 0.51
CA LEU A 31 -10.50 -12.58 0.61
C LEU A 31 -10.12 -12.19 2.05
N ARG A 32 -10.87 -12.70 3.04
CA ARG A 32 -10.55 -12.51 4.47
C ARG A 32 -9.28 -13.26 4.90
N ARG A 33 -8.92 -14.35 4.24
CA ARG A 33 -7.83 -15.25 4.64
C ARG A 33 -6.52 -14.86 3.95
N PRO A 34 -5.53 -14.31 4.67
CA PRO A 34 -4.20 -14.07 4.10
C PRO A 34 -3.64 -15.38 3.51
N GLY A 35 -3.10 -15.30 2.30
CA GLY A 35 -2.53 -16.45 1.61
C GLY A 35 -3.51 -17.25 0.74
N SER A 36 -4.79 -16.89 0.69
CA SER A 36 -5.72 -17.48 -0.29
C SER A 36 -5.43 -16.97 -1.70
N THR A 37 -5.91 -17.71 -2.71
CA THR A 37 -5.80 -17.29 -4.11
C THR A 37 -6.51 -15.97 -4.36
N GLU A 38 -7.73 -15.78 -3.84
CA GLU A 38 -8.48 -14.53 -4.00
C GLU A 38 -7.75 -13.34 -3.34
N PHE A 39 -7.19 -13.54 -2.15
CA PHE A 39 -6.39 -12.52 -1.46
C PHE A 39 -5.18 -12.09 -2.30
N PHE A 40 -4.43 -13.04 -2.85
CA PHE A 40 -3.26 -12.72 -3.67
C PHE A 40 -3.64 -12.02 -4.98
N ASN A 41 -4.69 -12.50 -5.65
CA ASN A 41 -5.16 -11.88 -6.89
C ASN A 41 -5.64 -10.44 -6.67
N ALA A 42 -6.41 -10.20 -5.61
CA ALA A 42 -6.86 -8.86 -5.25
C ALA A 42 -5.67 -7.95 -4.88
N ASN A 43 -4.71 -8.46 -4.09
CA ASN A 43 -3.50 -7.71 -3.74
C ASN A 43 -2.70 -7.30 -4.98
N ASP A 44 -2.44 -8.24 -5.90
CA ASP A 44 -1.69 -7.99 -7.12
C ASP A 44 -2.35 -6.90 -7.98
N GLN A 45 -3.69 -6.96 -8.14
CA GLN A 45 -4.44 -5.95 -8.89
C GLN A 45 -4.38 -4.57 -8.24
N ILE A 46 -4.54 -4.50 -6.91
CA ILE A 46 -4.48 -3.24 -6.16
C ILE A 46 -3.08 -2.64 -6.26
N VAL A 47 -2.03 -3.44 -6.02
CA VAL A 47 -0.64 -2.97 -6.08
C VAL A 47 -0.29 -2.47 -7.48
N LYS A 48 -0.64 -3.21 -8.55
CA LYS A 48 -0.45 -2.76 -9.93
C LYS A 48 -1.17 -1.45 -10.22
N SER A 49 -2.38 -1.27 -9.69
CA SER A 49 -3.15 -0.04 -9.84
C SER A 49 -2.47 1.14 -9.13
N PHE A 50 -1.99 0.95 -7.89
CA PHE A 50 -1.23 1.98 -7.18
C PHE A 50 0.08 2.31 -7.88
N GLN A 51 0.84 1.31 -8.35
CA GLN A 51 2.05 1.53 -9.14
C GLN A 51 1.76 2.39 -10.38
N HIS A 52 0.66 2.10 -11.09
CA HIS A 52 0.26 2.90 -12.25
C HIS A 52 -0.13 4.33 -11.90
N LEU A 53 -0.83 4.55 -10.77
CA LEU A 53 -1.25 5.88 -10.31
C LEU A 53 -0.06 6.70 -9.83
N LEU A 54 0.85 6.09 -9.06
CA LEU A 54 1.96 6.76 -8.41
C LEU A 54 3.14 7.01 -9.35
N ARG A 55 3.20 6.38 -10.52
CA ARG A 55 4.31 6.54 -11.50
C ARG A 55 4.60 7.98 -11.93
N ARG A 56 3.65 8.90 -11.74
CA ARG A 56 3.77 10.32 -12.11
C ARG A 56 4.25 11.20 -10.95
N ILE A 57 4.34 10.64 -9.74
CA ILE A 57 4.81 11.33 -8.55
C ILE A 57 6.32 11.11 -8.46
N PRO A 58 7.14 12.19 -8.34
CA PRO A 58 8.58 12.05 -8.16
C PRO A 58 8.93 11.31 -6.86
N GLY A 59 9.92 10.42 -6.95
CA GLY A 59 10.37 9.59 -5.84
C GLY A 59 10.18 8.11 -6.14
N HIS A 60 10.64 7.27 -5.22
CA HIS A 60 10.34 5.83 -5.25
C HIS A 60 9.12 5.58 -4.38
N HIS A 61 8.14 4.87 -4.93
CA HIS A 61 6.90 4.55 -4.24
C HIS A 61 6.58 3.07 -4.39
N GLU A 62 6.34 2.40 -3.27
CA GLU A 62 5.92 1.00 -3.23
C GLU A 62 4.63 0.86 -2.44
N ALA A 63 3.67 0.12 -2.99
CA ALA A 63 2.39 -0.13 -2.35
C ALA A 63 2.31 -1.57 -1.80
N SER A 64 1.71 -1.73 -0.63
CA SER A 64 1.45 -3.02 -0.01
C SER A 64 0.06 -3.06 0.60
N VAL A 65 -0.68 -4.12 0.32
CA VAL A 65 -2.02 -4.32 0.90
C VAL A 65 -1.88 -5.07 2.22
N LEU A 66 -2.30 -4.44 3.31
CA LEU A 66 -2.23 -5.03 4.66
C LEU A 66 -3.36 -6.02 4.92
N GLY A 67 -4.51 -5.81 4.28
CA GLY A 67 -5.64 -6.72 4.37
C GLY A 67 -6.97 -6.07 4.07
N TYR A 68 -8.01 -6.90 4.18
CA TYR A 68 -9.38 -6.56 3.82
C TYR A 68 -10.28 -6.61 5.05
N ARG A 69 -11.28 -5.74 5.07
CA ARG A 69 -12.34 -5.74 6.09
C ARG A 69 -13.68 -5.51 5.43
N TYR A 70 -14.70 -6.15 5.95
CA TYR A 70 -16.07 -5.86 5.59
C TYR A 70 -16.60 -4.66 6.39
N HIS A 71 -17.32 -3.77 5.72
CA HIS A 71 -18.09 -2.71 6.32
C HIS A 71 -19.54 -2.74 5.80
N GLN A 72 -20.51 -2.69 6.71
CA GLN A 72 -21.94 -2.90 6.39
C GLN A 72 -22.50 -1.92 5.35
N VAL A 73 -22.04 -0.66 5.36
CA VAL A 73 -22.56 0.39 4.48
C VAL A 73 -21.81 0.48 3.15
N VAL A 74 -20.50 0.29 3.16
CA VAL A 74 -19.64 0.63 2.00
C VAL A 74 -19.10 -0.58 1.27
N GLY A 75 -19.15 -1.77 1.89
CA GLY A 75 -18.69 -3.03 1.30
C GLY A 75 -17.26 -3.38 1.72
N THR A 76 -16.45 -3.81 0.76
CA THR A 76 -15.07 -4.26 1.01
C THR A 76 -14.14 -3.07 1.15
N LEU A 77 -13.47 -2.99 2.29
CA LEU A 77 -12.39 -2.05 2.53
C LEU A 77 -11.04 -2.73 2.41
N ALA A 78 -10.12 -2.15 1.65
CA ALA A 78 -8.72 -2.55 1.63
C ALA A 78 -7.88 -1.51 2.36
N THR A 79 -6.98 -1.95 3.24
CA THR A 79 -5.96 -1.08 3.84
C THR A 79 -4.66 -1.24 3.07
N VAL A 80 -4.11 -0.13 2.59
CA VAL A 80 -2.91 -0.08 1.77
C VAL A 80 -1.90 0.86 2.40
N ASP A 81 -0.67 0.38 2.55
CA ASP A 81 0.47 1.21 2.86
C ASP A 81 1.20 1.59 1.59
N ILE A 82 1.54 2.86 1.46
CA ILE A 82 2.41 3.38 0.41
C ILE A 82 3.69 3.84 1.10
N TYR A 83 4.77 3.10 0.86
CA TYR A 83 6.12 3.46 1.24
C TYR A 83 6.65 4.44 0.21
N SER A 84 7.16 5.58 0.67
CA SER A 84 7.69 6.63 -0.19
C SER A 84 9.03 7.11 0.30
N ASP A 85 9.99 7.06 -0.59
CA ASP A 85 11.30 7.66 -0.40
C ASP A 85 11.13 9.14 -0.79
N ARG A 86 11.52 10.07 0.09
CA ARG A 86 11.58 11.47 -0.35
C ARG A 86 12.60 11.60 -1.49
N PRO A 87 12.26 12.29 -2.60
CA PRO A 87 13.25 12.72 -3.57
C PRO A 87 14.23 13.74 -2.96
#